data_AF-A0A2G9P1X9-F1
#
_entry.id   AF-A0A2G9P1X9-F1
#
_cell.length_a   1.000
_cell.length_b   1.000
_cell.length_c   1.000
_cell.angle_alpha   90.00
_cell.angle_beta   90.00
_cell.angle_gamma   90.00
#
_symmetry.space_group_name_H-M   'P 1'
#
loop_
_entity.id
_entity.type
_entity.pdbx_description
1 polymer ?
#
loop_
_entity_poly.entity_id
_entity_poly.type
_entity_poly.pdbx_seq_one_letter_code
_entity_poly.pdbx_strand_id
1 'polypeptide(L)'
;VKTLEKDDFIVQTAFFTSPIKWHVGHVSWIYEAIMSKINKKYEFYSKEFSEYLNSYYQQFGVPQDKGKRGIISRPTTEQVFQYFNTISQKVNQIIESESLNNDATKLIMMGIHHECQHQELVAYDLQHLLADQYRPIRRNEKPKSVNAEQKTVQVKGGIYMMGYNGDRYCYDIELPEHKVYLEDYAIDAFPITNEQYLKFIDDGGYDTYKYWLS
;
A
#
# COMPACT_ATOMS: atom_id res chain seq x y z
N VAL A 1 -9.36 -4.25 10.25
CA VAL A 1 -10.77 -4.17 9.81
C VAL A 1 -11.80 -4.83 10.75
N LYS A 2 -11.42 -5.49 11.86
CA LYS A 2 -12.40 -6.24 12.71
C LYS A 2 -13.41 -5.39 13.49
N THR A 3 -13.15 -4.10 13.64
CA THR A 3 -14.00 -3.14 14.39
C THR A 3 -14.92 -2.34 13.47
N LEU A 4 -14.91 -2.63 12.17
CA LEU A 4 -15.73 -1.95 11.18
C LEU A 4 -17.12 -2.58 11.11
N GLU A 5 -18.12 -1.74 10.88
CA GLU A 5 -19.48 -2.18 10.60
C GLU A 5 -19.65 -2.54 9.12
N LYS A 6 -20.71 -3.28 8.77
CA LYS A 6 -20.94 -3.75 7.40
C LYS A 6 -20.93 -2.62 6.36
N ASP A 7 -21.45 -1.45 6.73
CA ASP A 7 -21.56 -0.30 5.84
C ASP A 7 -20.20 0.37 5.57
N ASP A 8 -19.26 0.30 6.51
CA ASP A 8 -17.91 0.86 6.35
C ASP A 8 -17.11 0.15 5.23
N PHE A 9 -17.50 -1.08 4.89
CA PHE A 9 -16.78 -1.89 3.90
C PHE A 9 -17.04 -1.50 2.44
N ILE A 10 -18.12 -0.75 2.16
CA ILE A 10 -18.57 -0.49 0.78
C ILE A 10 -18.33 0.93 0.31
N VAL A 11 -18.20 1.89 1.24
CA VAL A 11 -18.14 3.32 0.91
C VAL A 11 -16.78 3.66 0.30
N GLN A 12 -16.82 4.50 -0.74
CA GLN A 12 -15.66 5.15 -1.33
C GLN A 12 -15.88 6.67 -1.21
N THR A 13 -15.05 7.34 -0.42
CA THR A 13 -15.23 8.77 -0.10
C THR A 13 -14.61 9.70 -1.13
N ALA A 14 -13.63 9.22 -1.89
CA ALA A 14 -13.00 9.97 -2.97
C ALA A 14 -12.43 9.04 -4.06
N PHE A 15 -12.21 9.58 -5.25
CA PHE A 15 -11.74 8.80 -6.42
C PHE A 15 -10.39 8.10 -6.20
N PHE A 16 -9.56 8.62 -5.28
CA PHE A 16 -8.26 8.05 -4.94
C PHE A 16 -8.31 6.99 -3.83
N THR A 17 -9.41 6.90 -3.07
CA THR A 17 -9.64 5.86 -2.03
C THR A 17 -10.21 4.60 -2.65
N SER A 18 -10.17 3.46 -1.94
CA SER A 18 -10.96 2.26 -2.29
C SER A 18 -11.76 1.74 -1.09
N PRO A 19 -12.92 1.11 -1.32
CA PRO A 19 -13.67 0.47 -0.25
C PRO A 19 -12.84 -0.60 0.47
N ILE A 20 -13.04 -0.76 1.78
CA ILE A 20 -12.28 -1.74 2.56
C ILE A 20 -12.53 -3.18 2.07
N LYS A 21 -13.75 -3.50 1.59
CA LYS A 21 -13.99 -4.81 0.95
C LYS A 21 -13.13 -5.01 -0.29
N TRP A 22 -12.88 -3.95 -1.04
CA TRP A 22 -12.05 -4.04 -2.24
C TRP A 22 -10.60 -4.34 -1.84
N HIS A 23 -10.05 -3.70 -0.80
CA HIS A 23 -8.72 -4.03 -0.29
C HIS A 23 -8.59 -5.50 0.12
N VAL A 24 -9.53 -6.00 0.93
CA VAL A 24 -9.52 -7.40 1.42
C VAL A 24 -9.62 -8.38 0.26
N GLY A 25 -10.53 -8.15 -0.69
CA GLY A 25 -10.63 -8.99 -1.87
C GLY A 25 -9.40 -8.91 -2.78
N HIS A 26 -8.87 -7.70 -2.97
CA HIS A 26 -7.78 -7.46 -3.91
C HIS A 26 -6.50 -8.18 -3.51
N VAL A 27 -6.14 -8.15 -2.21
CA VAL A 27 -4.97 -8.89 -1.73
C VAL A 27 -5.13 -10.40 -1.94
N SER A 28 -6.34 -10.93 -1.75
CA SER A 28 -6.65 -12.34 -2.06
C SER A 28 -6.53 -12.64 -3.57
N TRP A 29 -7.01 -11.73 -4.41
CA TRP A 29 -6.90 -11.86 -5.86
C TRP A 29 -5.45 -11.87 -6.34
N ILE A 30 -4.56 -11.07 -5.72
CA ILE A 30 -3.13 -11.10 -6.02
C ILE A 30 -2.53 -12.48 -5.73
N TYR A 31 -2.93 -13.14 -4.64
CA TYR A 31 -2.48 -14.50 -4.36
C TYR A 31 -3.04 -15.52 -5.36
N GLU A 32 -4.25 -15.36 -5.90
CA GLU A 32 -4.70 -16.18 -7.03
C GLU A 32 -3.85 -15.98 -8.27
N ALA A 33 -3.53 -14.73 -8.61
CA ALA A 33 -2.64 -14.41 -9.72
C ALA A 33 -1.27 -15.07 -9.52
N ILE A 34 -0.69 -15.01 -8.32
CA ILE A 34 0.57 -15.70 -7.96
C ILE A 34 0.43 -17.22 -8.12
N MET A 35 -0.60 -17.83 -7.52
CA MET A 35 -0.84 -19.27 -7.60
C MET A 35 -1.01 -19.75 -9.05
N SER A 36 -1.63 -18.94 -9.93
CA SER A 36 -1.74 -19.24 -11.36
C SER A 36 -0.41 -19.22 -12.12
N LYS A 37 0.58 -18.46 -11.61
CA LYS A 37 1.94 -18.47 -12.16
C LYS A 37 2.72 -19.69 -11.70
N ILE A 38 2.54 -20.11 -10.44
CA ILE A 38 3.17 -21.29 -9.82
C ILE A 38 2.61 -22.59 -10.41
N ASN A 39 1.28 -22.70 -10.52
CA ASN A 39 0.58 -23.86 -11.05
C ASN A 39 -0.25 -23.48 -12.29
N LYS A 40 0.17 -23.93 -13.47
CA LYS A 40 -0.51 -23.66 -14.74
C LYS A 40 -1.92 -24.24 -14.85
N LYS A 41 -2.28 -25.20 -13.98
CA LYS A 41 -3.63 -25.78 -13.89
C LYS A 41 -4.51 -25.09 -12.83
N TYR A 42 -4.04 -23.99 -12.24
CA TYR A 42 -4.83 -23.26 -11.26
C TYR A 42 -6.08 -22.64 -11.90
N GLU A 43 -7.24 -22.93 -11.31
CA GLU A 43 -8.51 -22.31 -11.69
C GLU A 43 -8.83 -21.19 -10.71
N PHE A 44 -9.08 -20.00 -11.25
CA PHE A 44 -9.50 -18.84 -10.47
C PHE A 44 -10.86 -19.09 -9.83
N TYR A 45 -11.05 -18.59 -8.61
CA TYR A 45 -12.26 -18.76 -7.81
C TYR A 45 -13.52 -18.25 -8.51
N SER A 46 -13.43 -17.07 -9.15
CA SER A 46 -14.53 -16.49 -9.91
C SER A 46 -14.02 -15.45 -10.92
N LYS A 47 -14.60 -15.49 -12.12
CA LYS A 47 -14.35 -14.49 -13.16
C LYS A 47 -14.85 -13.10 -12.72
N GLU A 48 -16.05 -13.03 -12.13
CA GLU A 48 -16.63 -11.77 -11.62
C GLU A 48 -15.73 -11.12 -10.56
N PHE A 49 -15.19 -11.93 -9.65
CA PHE A 49 -14.25 -11.44 -8.64
C PHE A 49 -12.97 -10.92 -9.28
N SER A 50 -12.44 -11.66 -10.26
CA SER A 50 -11.22 -11.25 -10.95
C SER A 50 -11.39 -9.92 -11.69
N GLU A 51 -12.53 -9.71 -12.35
CA GLU A 51 -12.84 -8.45 -13.04
C GLU A 51 -12.98 -7.28 -12.05
N TYR A 52 -13.64 -7.49 -10.90
CA TYR A 52 -13.81 -6.45 -9.87
C TYR A 52 -12.50 -6.12 -9.11
N LEU A 53 -11.70 -7.14 -8.81
CA LEU A 53 -10.56 -7.04 -7.92
C LEU A 53 -9.26 -6.75 -8.68
N ASN A 54 -9.21 -6.86 -10.01
CA ASN A 54 -8.05 -6.47 -10.80
C ASN A 54 -7.80 -4.96 -10.71
N SER A 55 -6.61 -4.59 -10.22
CA SER A 55 -6.22 -3.19 -10.02
C SER A 55 -5.79 -2.49 -11.31
N TYR A 56 -4.89 -3.11 -12.08
CA TYR A 56 -4.28 -2.53 -13.29
C TYR A 56 -3.61 -3.57 -14.22
N TYR A 57 -3.76 -4.87 -13.96
CA TYR A 57 -3.06 -5.91 -14.72
C TYR A 57 -3.85 -6.29 -15.97
N GLN A 58 -3.47 -5.71 -17.11
CA GLN A 58 -4.12 -5.95 -18.41
C GLN A 58 -4.16 -7.44 -18.83
N GLN A 59 -3.17 -8.24 -18.40
CA GLN A 59 -3.14 -9.68 -18.66
C GLN A 59 -4.34 -10.44 -18.06
N PHE A 60 -5.03 -9.85 -17.07
CA PHE A 60 -6.21 -10.41 -16.41
C PHE A 60 -7.51 -9.67 -16.82
N GLY A 61 -7.49 -8.90 -17.91
CA GLY A 61 -8.64 -8.17 -18.44
C GLY A 61 -8.60 -6.66 -18.19
N VAL A 62 -9.68 -5.97 -18.58
CA VAL A 62 -9.82 -4.52 -18.40
C VAL A 62 -10.06 -4.23 -16.92
N PRO A 63 -9.16 -3.48 -16.24
CA PRO A 63 -9.34 -3.16 -14.84
C PRO A 63 -10.58 -2.30 -14.61
N GLN A 64 -11.22 -2.49 -13.46
CA GLN A 64 -12.30 -1.60 -13.05
C GLN A 64 -11.79 -0.18 -12.82
N ASP A 65 -12.56 0.81 -13.27
CA ASP A 65 -12.35 2.22 -12.92
C ASP A 65 -12.23 2.41 -11.40
N LYS A 66 -11.05 2.84 -10.95
CA LYS A 66 -10.73 3.06 -9.54
C LYS A 66 -11.73 3.98 -8.86
N GLY A 67 -12.17 5.04 -9.53
CA GLY A 67 -13.13 6.02 -8.98
C GLY A 67 -14.55 5.47 -8.80
N LYS A 68 -14.82 4.25 -9.27
CA LYS A 68 -16.14 3.61 -9.25
C LYS A 68 -16.16 2.32 -8.43
N ARG A 69 -15.14 2.02 -7.63
CA ARG A 69 -15.08 0.80 -6.81
C ARG A 69 -16.20 0.75 -5.76
N GLY A 70 -16.60 1.91 -5.22
CA GLY A 70 -17.63 2.06 -4.18
C GLY A 70 -19.08 1.94 -4.66
N ILE A 71 -19.34 2.04 -5.97
CA ILE A 71 -20.70 1.85 -6.51
C ILE A 71 -21.04 0.38 -6.78
N ILE A 72 -20.10 -0.53 -6.54
CA ILE A 72 -20.26 -1.95 -6.80
C ILE A 72 -20.68 -2.70 -5.53
N SER A 73 -21.92 -3.15 -5.50
CA SER A 73 -22.53 -3.85 -4.36
C SER A 73 -22.26 -5.36 -4.31
N ARG A 74 -21.72 -5.93 -5.40
CA ARG A 74 -21.37 -7.36 -5.54
C ARG A 74 -19.93 -7.54 -6.02
N PRO A 75 -19.14 -8.45 -5.44
CA PRO A 75 -19.47 -9.34 -4.33
C PRO A 75 -19.77 -8.62 -3.02
N THR A 76 -20.59 -9.26 -2.18
CA THR A 76 -20.92 -8.79 -0.83
C THR A 76 -19.68 -8.85 0.06
N THR A 77 -19.67 -8.06 1.13
CA THR A 77 -18.61 -8.11 2.16
C THR A 77 -18.41 -9.52 2.72
N GLU A 78 -19.49 -10.27 2.95
CA GLU A 78 -19.43 -11.64 3.46
C GLU A 78 -18.80 -12.62 2.45
N GLN A 79 -19.18 -12.52 1.18
CA GLN A 79 -18.55 -13.31 0.11
C GLN A 79 -17.05 -12.96 -0.05
N VAL A 80 -16.68 -11.69 0.10
CA VAL A 80 -15.26 -11.26 0.08
C VAL A 80 -14.48 -11.87 1.25
N PHE A 81 -15.05 -11.92 2.46
CA PHE A 81 -14.39 -12.58 3.59
C PHE A 81 -14.31 -14.10 3.41
N GLN A 82 -15.33 -14.74 2.85
CA GLN A 82 -15.28 -16.17 2.50
C GLN A 82 -14.19 -16.44 1.47
N TYR A 83 -14.08 -15.58 0.46
CA TYR A 83 -13.01 -15.63 -0.54
C TYR A 83 -11.63 -15.45 0.10
N PHE A 84 -11.45 -14.45 0.96
CA PHE A 84 -10.22 -14.22 1.71
C PHE A 84 -9.79 -15.47 2.48
N ASN A 85 -10.69 -16.04 3.30
CA ASN A 85 -10.39 -17.24 4.08
C ASN A 85 -10.01 -18.43 3.19
N THR A 86 -10.71 -18.61 2.07
CA THR A 86 -10.44 -19.69 1.11
C THR A 86 -9.05 -19.53 0.49
N ILE A 87 -8.69 -18.32 0.05
CA ILE A 87 -7.38 -18.05 -0.55
C ILE A 87 -6.26 -18.17 0.49
N SER A 88 -6.45 -17.64 1.71
CA SER A 88 -5.47 -17.80 2.79
C SER A 88 -5.18 -19.27 3.10
N GLN A 89 -6.21 -20.13 3.14
CA GLN A 89 -6.02 -21.57 3.32
C GLN A 89 -5.18 -22.20 2.20
N LYS A 90 -5.47 -21.87 0.94
CA LYS A 90 -4.69 -22.36 -0.22
C LYS A 90 -3.24 -21.89 -0.16
N VAL A 91 -3.00 -20.62 0.19
CA VAL A 91 -1.65 -20.05 0.33
C VAL A 91 -0.88 -20.74 1.46
N ASN A 92 -1.50 -20.95 2.62
CA ASN A 92 -0.87 -21.67 3.72
C ASN A 92 -0.49 -23.10 3.33
N GLN A 93 -1.37 -23.83 2.64
CA GLN A 93 -1.05 -25.18 2.14
C GLN A 93 0.14 -25.19 1.19
N ILE A 94 0.28 -24.17 0.33
CA ILE A 94 1.42 -24.03 -0.57
C ILE A 94 2.70 -23.73 0.24
N ILE A 95 2.64 -22.84 1.22
CA ILE A 95 3.78 -22.48 2.08
C ILE A 95 4.24 -23.67 2.92
N GLU A 96 3.31 -24.44 3.48
CA GLU A 96 3.58 -25.62 4.30
C GLU A 96 4.07 -26.83 3.47
N SER A 97 3.96 -26.77 2.13
CA SER A 97 4.46 -27.84 1.27
C SER A 97 6.00 -27.77 1.13
N GLU A 98 6.68 -28.92 1.22
CA GLU A 98 8.15 -29.01 1.17
C GLU A 98 8.77 -28.72 -0.22
N SER A 99 7.99 -28.28 -1.21
CA SER A 99 8.39 -28.24 -2.63
C SER A 99 8.42 -26.85 -3.26
N LEU A 100 8.41 -25.77 -2.47
CA LEU A 100 8.53 -24.41 -2.99
C LEU A 100 9.92 -24.15 -3.59
N ASN A 101 9.97 -23.92 -4.91
CA ASN A 101 11.17 -23.47 -5.58
C ASN A 101 11.41 -21.96 -5.35
N ASN A 102 12.62 -21.49 -5.66
CA ASN A 102 13.03 -20.10 -5.42
C ASN A 102 12.12 -19.07 -6.09
N ASP A 103 11.60 -19.35 -7.29
CA ASP A 103 10.72 -18.42 -8.00
C ASP A 103 9.35 -18.30 -7.34
N ALA A 104 8.79 -19.43 -6.90
CA ALA A 104 7.54 -19.46 -6.14
C ALA A 104 7.69 -18.71 -4.80
N THR A 105 8.81 -18.92 -4.09
CA THR A 105 9.12 -18.19 -2.85
C THR A 105 9.18 -16.68 -3.08
N LYS A 106 9.83 -16.22 -4.16
CA LYS A 106 9.88 -14.78 -4.50
C LYS A 106 8.50 -14.20 -4.79
N LEU A 107 7.65 -14.93 -5.52
CA LEU A 107 6.28 -14.48 -5.82
C LEU A 107 5.41 -14.40 -4.55
N ILE A 108 5.49 -15.40 -3.67
CA ILE A 108 4.77 -15.38 -2.39
C ILE A 108 5.26 -14.21 -1.52
N MET A 109 6.58 -13.98 -1.46
CA MET A 109 7.13 -12.84 -0.74
C MET A 109 6.64 -11.51 -1.31
N MET A 110 6.57 -11.37 -2.63
CA MET A 110 5.96 -10.20 -3.27
C MET A 110 4.49 -10.04 -2.85
N GLY A 111 3.73 -11.13 -2.75
CA GLY A 111 2.34 -11.11 -2.29
C GLY A 111 2.21 -10.58 -0.86
N ILE A 112 3.10 -11.01 0.04
CA ILE A 112 3.15 -10.56 1.44
C ILE A 112 3.45 -9.06 1.51
N HIS A 113 4.48 -8.60 0.79
CA HIS A 113 4.83 -7.17 0.76
C HIS A 113 3.74 -6.31 0.12
N HIS A 114 3.07 -6.81 -0.92
CA HIS A 114 1.91 -6.16 -1.53
C HIS A 114 0.73 -6.06 -0.54
N GLU A 115 0.47 -7.10 0.25
CA GLU A 115 -0.54 -7.03 1.31
C GLU A 115 -0.18 -5.99 2.37
N CYS A 116 1.10 -5.87 2.78
CA CYS A 116 1.57 -4.81 3.67
C CYS A 116 1.30 -3.41 3.10
N GLN A 117 1.52 -3.18 1.80
CA GLN A 117 1.16 -1.91 1.15
C GLN A 117 -0.35 -1.64 1.27
N HIS A 118 -1.19 -2.66 1.05
CA HIS A 118 -2.63 -2.52 1.21
C HIS A 118 -3.07 -2.29 2.66
N GLN A 119 -2.33 -2.79 3.65
CA GLN A 119 -2.59 -2.50 5.06
C GLN A 119 -2.35 -1.02 5.39
N GLU A 120 -1.31 -0.40 4.82
CA GLU A 120 -1.08 1.05 4.93
C GLU A 120 -2.18 1.84 4.22
N LEU A 121 -2.57 1.46 3.00
CA LEU A 121 -3.66 2.11 2.28
C LEU A 121 -4.99 2.02 3.02
N VAL A 122 -5.28 0.89 3.67
CA VAL A 122 -6.47 0.74 4.52
C VAL A 122 -6.45 1.73 5.68
N ALA A 123 -5.29 2.00 6.29
CA ALA A 123 -5.20 2.99 7.36
C ALA A 123 -5.54 4.41 6.86
N TYR A 124 -5.01 4.78 5.69
CA TYR A 124 -5.32 6.04 5.02
C TYR A 124 -6.81 6.15 4.63
N ASP A 125 -7.36 5.12 3.99
CA ASP A 125 -8.76 5.13 3.54
C ASP A 125 -9.73 5.14 4.72
N LEU A 126 -9.41 4.47 5.83
CA LEU A 126 -10.19 4.56 7.07
C LEU A 126 -10.09 5.94 7.72
N GLN A 127 -8.93 6.60 7.68
CA GLN A 127 -8.80 7.97 8.14
C GLN A 127 -9.67 8.92 7.32
N HIS A 128 -9.76 8.73 6.00
CA HIS A 128 -10.61 9.55 5.14
C HIS A 128 -12.11 9.23 5.31
N LEU A 129 -12.47 7.97 5.56
CA LEU A 129 -13.86 7.54 5.72
C LEU A 129 -14.44 7.90 7.08
N LEU A 130 -13.73 7.56 8.16
CA LEU A 130 -14.24 7.62 9.53
C LEU A 130 -13.57 8.71 10.36
N ALA A 131 -12.34 9.13 10.01
CA ALA A 131 -11.54 10.08 10.77
C ALA A 131 -11.58 9.75 12.29
N ASP A 132 -12.07 10.68 13.11
CA ASP A 132 -12.17 10.54 14.57
C ASP A 132 -13.20 9.49 15.03
N GLN A 133 -14.09 9.01 14.15
CA GLN A 133 -15.05 7.95 14.46
C GLN A 133 -14.43 6.54 14.38
N TYR A 134 -13.23 6.39 13.79
CA TYR A 134 -12.59 5.08 13.69
C TYR A 134 -12.17 4.56 15.07
N ARG A 135 -12.57 3.33 15.38
CA ARG A 135 -12.25 2.64 16.65
C ARG A 135 -11.26 1.50 16.38
N PRO A 136 -9.94 1.72 16.46
CA PRO A 136 -8.96 0.65 16.22
C PRO A 136 -8.94 -0.36 17.39
N ILE A 137 -8.63 -1.63 17.09
CA ILE A 137 -8.43 -2.68 18.10
C ILE A 137 -7.30 -2.32 19.06
N ARG A 138 -6.23 -1.74 18.52
CA ARG A 138 -5.05 -1.30 19.26
C ARG A 138 -4.80 0.17 18.94
N ARG A 139 -4.75 1.00 19.98
CA ARG A 139 -4.29 2.38 19.88
C ARG A 139 -2.89 2.46 20.45
N ASN A 140 -1.94 2.90 19.63
CA ASN A 140 -0.58 3.16 20.10
C ASN A 140 -0.57 4.46 20.91
N GLU A 141 0.23 4.49 21.97
CA GLU A 141 0.49 5.73 22.70
C GLU A 141 1.22 6.70 21.79
N LYS A 142 0.78 7.96 21.79
CA LYS A 142 1.48 9.00 21.06
C LYS A 142 2.86 9.20 21.70
N PRO A 143 3.95 9.19 20.93
CA PRO A 143 5.25 9.54 21.49
C PRO A 143 5.18 10.94 22.10
N LYS A 144 5.86 11.14 23.23
CA LYS A 144 5.95 12.46 23.86
C LYS A 144 6.64 13.40 22.89
N SER A 145 6.07 14.59 22.71
CA SER A 145 6.75 15.65 21.97
C SER A 145 8.06 15.96 22.67
N VAL A 146 9.15 15.88 21.92
CA VAL A 146 10.47 16.31 22.37
C VAL A 146 10.76 17.57 21.58
N ASN A 147 11.23 18.61 22.27
CA ASN A 147 11.81 19.78 21.61
C ASN A 147 13.11 19.32 20.95
N ALA A 148 13.02 18.91 19.70
CA ALA A 148 14.18 18.60 18.88
C ALA A 148 14.77 19.92 18.38
N GLU A 149 16.05 20.15 18.62
CA GLU A 149 16.77 21.25 17.98
C GLU A 149 16.76 21.04 16.46
N GLN A 150 16.53 22.11 15.71
CA GLN A 150 16.70 22.10 14.26
C GLN A 150 18.17 21.75 13.97
N LYS A 151 18.36 20.61 13.31
CA LYS A 151 19.67 20.10 12.97
C LYS A 151 19.69 19.79 11.48
N THR A 152 20.65 20.38 10.79
CA THR A 152 20.90 20.09 9.37
C THR A 152 22.10 19.16 9.24
N VAL A 153 21.99 18.18 8.35
CA VAL A 153 23.04 17.22 8.00
C VAL A 153 23.64 17.65 6.67
N GLN A 154 24.95 17.89 6.67
CA GLN A 154 25.71 18.17 5.45
C GLN A 154 26.11 16.86 4.78
N VAL A 155 25.79 16.72 3.50
CA VAL A 155 26.13 15.57 2.66
C VAL A 155 27.14 16.05 1.62
N LYS A 156 28.38 15.54 1.71
CA LYS A 156 29.44 15.91 0.78
C LYS A 156 29.13 15.37 -0.62
N GLY A 157 29.41 16.18 -1.63
CA GLY A 157 29.33 15.79 -3.03
C GLY A 157 30.30 14.69 -3.37
N GLY A 158 29.95 13.92 -4.40
CA GLY A 158 30.74 12.78 -4.84
C GLY A 158 29.89 11.72 -5.53
N ILE A 159 30.52 10.57 -5.79
CA ILE A 159 29.87 9.40 -6.37
C ILE A 159 29.36 8.51 -5.24
N TYR A 160 28.07 8.20 -5.28
CA TYR A 160 27.37 7.31 -4.36
C TYR A 160 26.81 6.10 -5.11
N MET A 161 26.63 4.99 -4.39
CA MET A 161 25.86 3.84 -4.88
C MET A 161 24.39 4.02 -4.47
N MET A 162 23.47 3.86 -5.41
CA MET A 162 22.02 3.95 -5.20
C MET A 162 21.35 2.69 -5.71
N GLY A 163 20.34 2.20 -4.99
CA GLY A 163 19.63 0.96 -5.27
C GLY A 163 20.04 -0.18 -4.34
N TYR A 164 19.50 -1.37 -4.57
CA TYR A 164 19.74 -2.55 -3.73
C TYR A 164 20.64 -3.58 -4.44
N ASN A 165 21.60 -4.16 -3.71
CA ASN A 165 22.49 -5.23 -4.20
C ASN A 165 22.57 -6.45 -3.27
N GLY A 166 21.70 -6.51 -2.25
CA GLY A 166 21.70 -7.59 -1.27
C GLY A 166 20.89 -8.82 -1.68
N ASP A 167 20.73 -9.75 -0.74
CA ASP A 167 20.08 -11.05 -0.92
C ASP A 167 18.64 -11.13 -0.36
N ARG A 168 18.15 -10.06 0.26
CA ARG A 168 16.79 -9.97 0.80
C ARG A 168 15.81 -9.46 -0.26
N TYR A 169 14.53 -9.49 0.08
CA TYR A 169 13.48 -8.95 -0.77
C TYR A 169 13.63 -7.43 -0.93
N CYS A 170 13.46 -6.95 -2.17
CA CYS A 170 13.24 -5.56 -2.55
C CYS A 170 12.24 -5.54 -3.71
N TYR A 171 11.61 -4.39 -3.96
CA TYR A 171 10.86 -4.19 -5.20
C TYR A 171 11.81 -4.05 -6.39
N ASP A 172 11.33 -4.41 -7.58
CA ASP A 172 12.08 -4.28 -8.82
C ASP A 172 12.53 -2.85 -9.12
N ILE A 173 11.73 -1.85 -8.74
CA ILE A 173 12.07 -0.42 -8.87
C ILE A 173 13.26 0.02 -8.00
N GLU A 174 13.68 -0.80 -7.03
CA GLU A 174 14.88 -0.55 -6.20
C GLU A 174 16.16 -1.07 -6.86
N LEU A 175 16.04 -1.74 -8.02
CA LEU A 175 17.13 -2.37 -8.77
C LEU A 175 17.35 -1.68 -10.13
N PRO A 176 18.57 -1.82 -10.71
CA PRO A 176 19.78 -2.33 -10.09
C PRO A 176 20.49 -1.27 -9.24
N GLU A 177 21.42 -1.70 -8.40
CA GLU A 177 22.39 -0.79 -7.81
C GLU A 177 23.26 -0.14 -8.90
N HIS A 178 23.39 1.19 -8.85
CA HIS A 178 24.14 1.97 -9.83
C HIS A 178 24.79 3.21 -9.20
N LYS A 179 25.74 3.82 -9.93
CA LYS A 179 26.44 5.02 -9.49
C LYS A 179 25.62 6.27 -9.79
N VAL A 180 25.47 7.15 -8.81
CA VAL A 180 24.92 8.49 -8.96
C VAL A 180 25.95 9.52 -8.49
N TYR A 181 25.99 10.67 -9.15
CA TYR A 181 26.78 11.81 -8.70
C TYR A 181 25.87 12.81 -8.00
N LEU A 182 26.25 13.24 -6.80
CA LEU A 182 25.56 14.27 -6.04
C LEU A 182 26.50 15.46 -5.83
N GLU A 183 25.98 16.68 -5.90
CA GLU A 183 26.68 17.88 -5.46
C GLU A 183 26.69 17.97 -3.93
N ASP A 184 27.45 18.91 -3.36
CA ASP A 184 27.35 19.22 -1.93
C ASP A 184 25.93 19.74 -1.63
N TYR A 185 25.24 19.12 -0.68
CA TYR A 185 23.92 19.58 -0.24
C TYR A 185 23.72 19.36 1.26
N ALA A 186 22.64 19.94 1.78
CA ALA A 186 22.24 19.79 3.16
C ALA A 186 20.79 19.33 3.24
N ILE A 187 20.48 18.45 4.19
CA ILE A 187 19.12 17.99 4.48
C ILE A 187 18.86 18.08 5.98
N ASP A 188 17.68 18.54 6.36
CA ASP A 188 17.31 18.57 7.77
C ASP A 188 17.17 17.15 8.34
N ALA A 189 17.64 16.97 9.56
CA ALA A 189 17.61 15.69 10.27
C ALA A 189 16.18 15.25 10.64
N PHE A 190 15.23 16.19 10.60
CA PHE A 190 13.83 15.97 10.97
C PHE A 190 12.89 16.60 9.93
N PRO A 191 11.72 16.00 9.68
CA PRO A 191 10.68 16.63 8.85
C PRO A 191 10.16 17.93 9.47
N ILE A 192 9.55 18.77 8.61
CA ILE A 192 8.87 20.00 9.02
C ILE A 192 7.75 19.67 10.03
N THR A 193 7.71 20.42 11.14
CA THR A 193 6.68 20.26 12.18
C THR A 193 5.41 21.03 11.84
N ASN A 194 4.30 20.67 12.49
CA ASN A 194 3.05 21.42 12.35
C ASN A 194 3.22 22.90 12.74
N GLU A 195 4.02 23.23 13.77
CA GLU A 195 4.27 24.62 14.17
C GLU A 195 5.04 25.39 13.09
N GLN A 196 6.04 24.78 12.46
CA GLN A 196 6.78 25.39 11.35
C GLN A 196 5.88 25.58 10.12
N TYR A 197 5.02 24.60 9.82
CA TYR A 197 4.06 24.71 8.72
C TYR A 197 3.00 25.79 8.98
N LEU A 198 2.54 25.95 10.23
CA LEU A 198 1.66 27.06 10.63
C LEU A 198 2.28 28.43 10.35
N LYS A 199 3.57 28.62 10.61
CA LYS A 199 4.28 29.87 10.27
C LYS A 199 4.24 30.17 8.78
N PHE A 200 4.34 29.14 7.92
CA PHE A 200 4.18 29.30 6.48
C PHE A 200 2.76 29.73 6.10
N ILE A 201 1.74 29.19 6.75
CA ILE A 201 0.34 29.57 6.53
C ILE A 201 0.10 31.02 6.95
N ASP A 202 0.52 31.37 8.18
CA ASP A 202 0.28 32.68 8.78
C ASP A 202 1.00 33.82 8.02
N ASP A 203 2.10 33.52 7.32
CA ASP A 203 2.83 34.46 6.44
C ASP A 203 2.25 34.52 5.01
N GLY A 204 1.03 33.98 4.79
CA GLY A 204 0.35 34.03 3.49
C GLY A 204 0.94 33.07 2.45
N GLY A 205 1.53 31.95 2.88
CA GLY A 205 2.17 30.98 1.99
C GLY A 205 1.27 30.40 0.90
N TYR A 206 -0.02 30.20 1.21
CA TYR A 206 -1.02 29.74 0.22
C TYR A 206 -1.48 30.83 -0.75
N ASP A 207 -1.34 32.11 -0.38
CA ASP A 207 -1.77 33.25 -1.22
C ASP A 207 -0.63 33.80 -2.08
N THR A 208 0.61 33.37 -1.82
CA THR A 208 1.80 33.91 -2.47
C THR A 208 2.28 33.01 -3.60
N TYR A 209 1.85 33.31 -4.84
CA TYR A 209 2.10 32.49 -6.04
C TYR A 209 3.58 32.14 -6.30
N LYS A 210 4.53 33.01 -5.92
CA LYS A 210 5.98 32.80 -6.16
C LYS A 210 6.55 31.55 -5.47
N TYR A 211 5.85 31.01 -4.47
CA TYR A 211 6.25 29.79 -3.77
C TYR A 211 5.77 28.50 -4.44
N TRP A 212 4.91 28.59 -5.47
CA TRP A 212 4.26 27.45 -6.09
C TRP A 212 4.76 27.23 -7.51
N LEU A 213 4.89 25.96 -7.90
CA LEU A 213 5.16 25.58 -9.29
C LEU A 213 3.99 26.02 -10.17
N SER A 214 4.33 26.62 -11.32
CA SER A 214 3.37 27.04 -12.36
C SER A 214 3.01 25.89 -13.29
#